data_AF-A0A2D5WKY3-F1
#
_entry.id   AF-A0A2D5WKY3-F1
#
_cell.length_a   1.000
_cell.length_b   1.000
_cell.length_c   1.000
_cell.angle_alpha   90.00
_cell.angle_beta   90.00
_cell.angle_gamma   90.00
#
_symmetry.space_group_name_H-M   'P 1'
#
loop_
_entity.id
_entity.type
_entity.pdbx_description
1 polymer ?
#
loop_
_entity_poly.entity_id
_entity_poly.type
_entity_poly.pdbx_seq_one_letter_code
_entity_poly.pdbx_strand_id
1 'polypeptide(L)'
;MKKFFTQPIGSLVRQNAIGFIVCNIYLIGTGFELFESVDGVNRIFNFAWAFTLTSIVIGSYYLVEGQVPNYWKMATVILGAVLILGTLIEISVPEFRETGFSGMYFIWAFNSLTYILTIRGTGVFRPVYEYLSIFAFIGVLVGSGAGLFFDYTPPESIQPVFGIAWISMVVGFGYGSYVAWGDKLASSTNE
;
A
#
# COMPACT_ATOMS: atom_id res chain seq x y z
N MET A 1 11.40 10.09 19.33
CA MET A 1 10.01 10.23 18.86
C MET A 1 9.67 11.60 18.26
N LYS A 2 10.06 12.74 18.86
CA LYS A 2 9.76 14.08 18.28
C LYS A 2 10.20 14.23 16.81
N LYS A 3 11.43 13.81 16.47
CA LYS A 3 11.96 13.82 15.09
C LYS A 3 11.17 12.94 14.11
N PHE A 4 10.51 11.88 14.57
CA PHE A 4 9.71 11.01 13.70
C PHE A 4 8.43 11.70 13.22
N PHE A 5 7.81 12.52 14.08
CA PHE A 5 6.61 13.29 13.76
C PHE A 5 6.91 14.65 13.11
N THR A 6 8.15 15.14 13.19
CA THR A 6 8.55 16.45 12.66
C THR A 6 9.54 16.36 11.49
N GLN A 7 9.80 15.16 10.95
CA GLN A 7 10.70 15.01 9.81
C GLN A 7 10.03 15.45 8.51
N PRO A 8 10.81 15.91 7.51
CA PRO A 8 10.27 16.22 6.19
C PRO A 8 9.52 15.02 5.60
N ILE A 9 8.39 15.31 4.94
CA ILE A 9 7.49 14.28 4.40
C ILE A 9 8.21 13.26 3.52
N GLY A 10 9.18 13.68 2.70
CA GLY A 10 9.94 12.76 1.87
C GLY A 10 10.80 11.76 2.66
N SER A 11 11.42 12.19 3.75
CA SER A 11 12.17 11.29 4.65
C SER A 11 11.24 10.33 5.37
N LEU A 12 10.09 10.83 5.84
CA LEU A 12 9.05 10.01 6.47
C LEU A 12 8.58 8.91 5.52
N VAL A 13 8.23 9.27 4.28
CA VAL A 13 7.72 8.31 3.30
C VAL A 13 8.77 7.27 2.96
N ARG A 14 10.04 7.66 2.77
CA ARG A 14 11.11 6.70 2.47
C ARG A 14 11.33 5.70 3.61
N GLN A 15 11.32 6.15 4.86
CA GLN A 15 11.42 5.24 6.02
C GLN A 15 10.21 4.30 6.09
N ASN A 16 9.00 4.83 5.89
CA ASN A 16 7.79 4.02 5.91
C ASN A 16 7.70 3.08 4.71
N ALA A 17 8.24 3.42 3.54
CA ALA A 17 8.34 2.52 2.40
C ALA A 17 9.21 1.29 2.72
N ILE A 18 10.33 1.48 3.42
CA ILE A 18 11.15 0.36 3.91
C ILE A 18 10.37 -0.45 4.95
N GLY A 19 9.74 0.22 5.92
CA GLY A 19 8.91 -0.44 6.94
C GLY A 19 7.78 -1.27 6.31
N PHE A 20 7.13 -0.74 5.28
CA PHE A 20 6.09 -1.40 4.51
C PHE A 20 6.62 -2.66 3.83
N ILE A 21 7.77 -2.58 3.16
CA ILE A 21 8.40 -3.74 2.51
C ILE A 21 8.72 -4.81 3.56
N VAL A 22 9.33 -4.44 4.69
CA VAL A 22 9.65 -5.37 5.78
C VAL A 22 8.39 -6.04 6.33
N CYS A 23 7.31 -5.27 6.54
CA CYS A 23 6.04 -5.83 7.00
C CYS A 23 5.48 -6.84 6.00
N ASN A 24 5.51 -6.53 4.71
CA ASN A 24 5.03 -7.47 3.69
C ASN A 24 5.90 -8.72 3.58
N ILE A 25 7.24 -8.61 3.68
CA ILE A 25 8.12 -9.80 3.69
C ILE A 25 7.74 -10.73 4.83
N TYR A 26 7.51 -10.18 6.03
CA TYR A 26 7.06 -10.95 7.18
C TYR A 26 5.70 -11.61 6.93
N LEU A 27 4.70 -10.82 6.51
CA LEU A 27 3.32 -11.29 6.33
C LEU A 27 3.19 -12.30 5.19
N ILE A 28 3.97 -12.16 4.11
CA ILE A 28 4.10 -13.16 3.05
C ILE A 28 4.70 -14.43 3.63
N GLY A 29 5.77 -14.33 4.42
CA GLY A 29 6.41 -15.48 5.03
C GLY A 29 5.48 -16.28 5.93
N THR A 30 4.67 -15.61 6.75
CA THR A 30 3.65 -16.26 7.58
C THR A 30 2.46 -16.76 6.75
N GLY A 31 2.02 -16.01 5.74
CA GLY A 31 0.85 -16.34 4.92
C GLY A 31 1.08 -17.48 3.92
N PHE A 32 2.34 -17.73 3.53
CA PHE A 32 2.77 -18.91 2.78
C PHE A 32 3.31 -20.02 3.68
N GLU A 33 3.09 -19.94 5.00
CA GLU A 33 3.50 -20.95 5.98
C GLU A 33 5.01 -21.29 5.94
N LEU A 34 5.86 -20.33 5.56
CA LEU A 34 7.31 -20.51 5.55
C LEU A 34 7.89 -20.62 6.98
N PHE A 35 7.19 -20.02 7.95
CA PHE A 35 7.46 -20.14 9.38
C PHE A 35 6.20 -19.87 10.19
N GLU A 36 6.13 -20.42 11.39
CA GLU A 36 5.04 -20.14 12.34
C GLU A 36 5.28 -18.83 13.08
N SER A 37 4.21 -18.05 13.24
CA SER A 37 4.21 -16.80 13.99
C SER A 37 3.14 -16.85 15.08
N VAL A 38 3.39 -16.16 16.18
CA VAL A 38 2.40 -15.96 17.24
C VAL A 38 1.37 -14.92 16.77
N ASP A 39 0.09 -15.22 16.95
CA ASP A 39 -1.05 -14.35 16.63
C ASP A 39 -0.84 -12.86 16.99
N GLY A 40 -0.35 -12.60 18.20
CA GLY A 40 -0.11 -11.23 18.67
C GLY A 40 0.91 -10.48 17.81
N VAL A 41 1.93 -11.18 17.31
CA VAL A 41 2.96 -10.61 16.43
C VAL A 41 2.38 -10.34 15.04
N ASN A 42 1.58 -11.25 14.48
CA ASN A 42 0.88 -11.02 13.21
C ASN A 42 0.02 -9.75 13.27
N ARG A 43 -0.70 -9.54 14.37
CA ARG A 43 -1.52 -8.33 14.58
C ARG A 43 -0.68 -7.06 14.63
N ILE A 44 0.48 -7.09 15.27
CA ILE A 44 1.42 -5.95 15.30
C ILE A 44 1.93 -5.65 13.89
N PHE A 45 2.29 -6.67 13.12
CA PHE A 45 2.76 -6.51 11.75
C PHE A 45 1.65 -6.01 10.79
N ASN A 46 0.40 -6.46 10.94
CA ASN A 46 -0.73 -5.91 10.20
C ASN A 46 -0.94 -4.43 10.52
N PHE A 47 -0.91 -4.06 11.81
CA PHE A 47 -1.02 -2.65 12.20
C PHE A 47 0.15 -1.81 11.64
N ALA A 48 1.38 -2.31 11.74
CA ALA A 48 2.57 -1.65 11.20
C ALA A 48 2.52 -1.52 9.67
N TRP A 49 2.00 -2.54 8.98
CA TRP A 49 1.74 -2.50 7.53
C TRP A 49 0.79 -1.36 7.17
N ALA A 50 -0.33 -1.23 7.88
CA ALA A 50 -1.30 -0.16 7.61
C ALA A 50 -0.77 1.23 7.94
N PHE A 51 -0.01 1.35 9.02
CA PHE A 51 0.62 2.60 9.45
C PHE A 51 1.65 3.10 8.43
N THR A 52 2.52 2.19 7.98
CA THR A 52 3.55 2.49 6.99
C THR A 52 2.93 2.81 5.63
N LEU A 53 1.93 2.04 5.20
CA LEU A 53 1.18 2.29 3.97
C LEU A 53 0.45 3.64 3.99
N THR A 54 -0.19 3.99 5.11
CA THR A 54 -0.88 5.29 5.28
C THR A 54 0.07 6.46 5.06
N SER A 55 1.30 6.37 5.58
CA SER A 55 2.31 7.41 5.38
C SER A 55 2.70 7.53 3.91
N ILE A 56 2.84 6.41 3.19
CA ILE A 56 3.12 6.39 1.75
C ILE A 56 1.98 7.06 0.98
N VAL A 57 0.73 6.66 1.24
CA VAL A 57 -0.48 7.19 0.57
C VAL A 57 -0.62 8.71 0.75
N ILE A 58 -0.47 9.21 1.98
CA ILE A 58 -0.55 10.66 2.25
C ILE A 58 0.62 11.38 1.56
N GLY A 59 1.81 10.81 1.60
CA GLY A 59 2.98 11.33 0.91
C GLY A 59 2.82 11.43 -0.61
N SER A 60 2.10 10.48 -1.22
CA SER A 60 1.90 10.42 -2.66
C SER A 60 1.26 11.66 -3.27
N TYR A 61 0.38 12.36 -2.53
CA TYR A 61 -0.16 13.66 -2.97
C TYR A 61 0.97 14.68 -3.17
N TYR A 62 1.87 14.80 -2.20
CA TYR A 62 2.94 15.78 -2.22
C TYR A 62 3.98 15.51 -3.29
N LEU A 63 4.08 14.28 -3.83
CA LEU A 63 4.91 14.03 -5.02
C LEU A 63 4.39 14.79 -6.25
N VAL A 64 3.07 14.92 -6.37
CA VAL A 64 2.38 15.39 -7.59
C VAL A 64 1.51 16.62 -7.37
N GLU A 65 1.70 17.34 -6.27
CA GLU A 65 0.86 18.48 -5.87
C GLU A 65 0.75 19.60 -6.93
N GLY A 66 1.73 19.72 -7.83
CA GLY A 66 1.69 20.66 -8.96
C GLY A 66 0.97 20.15 -10.22
N GLN A 67 0.54 18.89 -10.23
CA GLN A 67 -0.06 18.20 -11.38
C GLN A 67 -1.51 17.81 -11.15
N VAL A 68 -1.99 17.83 -9.91
CA VAL A 68 -3.34 17.38 -9.52
C VAL A 68 -4.08 18.46 -8.73
N PRO A 69 -5.43 18.44 -8.72
CA PRO A 69 -6.20 19.40 -7.93
C PRO A 69 -5.98 19.24 -6.42
N ASN A 70 -6.08 20.36 -5.68
CA ASN A 70 -5.86 20.40 -4.23
C ASN A 70 -6.76 19.45 -3.41
N TYR A 71 -7.95 19.08 -3.90
CA TYR A 71 -8.84 18.15 -3.19
C TYR A 71 -8.22 16.74 -3.03
N TRP A 72 -7.24 16.38 -3.87
CA TRP A 72 -6.51 15.11 -3.77
C TRP A 72 -5.81 14.94 -2.42
N LYS A 73 -5.35 16.05 -1.82
CA LYS A 73 -4.79 16.04 -0.47
C LYS A 73 -5.77 15.44 0.53
N MET A 74 -7.01 15.92 0.50
CA MET A 74 -8.07 15.42 1.39
C MET A 74 -8.42 13.96 1.07
N ALA A 75 -8.51 13.61 -0.21
CA ALA A 75 -8.78 12.24 -0.64
C ALA A 75 -7.73 11.24 -0.10
N THR A 76 -6.44 11.58 -0.18
CA THR A 76 -5.36 10.71 0.35
C THR A 76 -5.40 10.57 1.87
N VAL A 77 -5.83 11.61 2.59
CA VAL A 77 -6.01 11.54 4.06
C VAL A 77 -7.19 10.66 4.43
N ILE A 78 -8.32 10.79 3.71
CA ILE A 78 -9.48 9.91 3.90
C ILE A 78 -9.09 8.45 3.63
N LEU A 79 -8.34 8.19 2.57
CA LEU A 79 -7.84 6.85 2.26
C LEU A 79 -6.94 6.30 3.37
N GLY A 80 -6.03 7.11 3.90
CA GLY A 80 -5.22 6.76 5.06
C GLY A 80 -6.07 6.38 6.28
N ALA A 81 -7.15 7.12 6.55
CA ALA A 81 -8.07 6.78 7.63
C ALA A 81 -8.79 5.44 7.39
N VAL A 82 -9.25 5.18 6.16
CA VAL A 82 -9.86 3.90 5.77
C VAL A 82 -8.90 2.74 6.00
N LEU A 83 -7.62 2.90 5.64
CA LEU A 83 -6.59 1.88 5.84
C LEU A 83 -6.39 1.55 7.33
N ILE A 84 -6.22 2.57 8.18
CA ILE A 84 -6.03 2.38 9.61
C ILE A 84 -7.27 1.74 10.25
N LEU A 85 -8.46 2.29 9.99
CA LEU A 85 -9.70 1.79 10.58
C LEU A 85 -10.02 0.38 10.10
N GLY A 86 -9.90 0.11 8.79
CA GLY A 86 -10.13 -1.21 8.24
C GLY A 86 -9.18 -2.26 8.81
N THR A 87 -7.92 -1.91 9.02
CA THR A 87 -6.93 -2.81 9.63
C THR A 87 -7.23 -3.03 11.12
N LEU A 88 -7.66 -2.01 11.85
CA LEU A 88 -8.08 -2.17 13.25
C LEU A 88 -9.30 -3.08 13.36
N ILE A 89 -10.26 -2.98 12.44
CA ILE A 89 -11.40 -3.89 12.34
C ILE A 89 -10.91 -5.31 12.08
N GLU A 90 -10.04 -5.51 11.09
CA GLU A 90 -9.46 -6.81 10.74
C GLU A 90 -8.75 -7.48 11.92
N ILE A 91 -7.99 -6.71 12.70
CA ILE A 91 -7.30 -7.20 13.90
C ILE A 91 -8.30 -7.53 15.03
N SER A 92 -9.33 -6.70 15.20
CA SER A 92 -10.22 -6.77 16.37
C SER A 92 -11.34 -7.80 16.21
N VAL A 93 -11.84 -7.99 14.99
CA VAL A 93 -12.98 -8.85 14.69
C VAL A 93 -12.49 -10.21 14.18
N PRO A 94 -12.75 -11.32 14.89
CA PRO A 94 -12.24 -12.64 14.52
C PRO A 94 -12.58 -13.08 13.09
N GLU A 95 -13.79 -12.79 12.62
CA GLU A 95 -14.28 -13.16 11.28
C GLU A 95 -13.43 -12.59 10.14
N PHE A 96 -12.82 -11.42 10.35
CA PHE A 96 -12.00 -10.75 9.34
C PHE A 96 -10.51 -11.10 9.45
N ARG A 97 -10.06 -11.82 10.47
CA ARG A 97 -8.62 -12.11 10.67
C ARG A 97 -8.04 -13.02 9.59
N GLU A 98 -8.84 -13.96 9.11
CA GLU A 98 -8.41 -14.94 8.10
C GLU A 98 -8.80 -14.50 6.69
N THR A 99 -9.90 -13.77 6.55
CA THR A 99 -10.47 -13.37 5.25
C THR A 99 -10.07 -11.96 4.82
N GLY A 100 -9.54 -11.17 5.76
CA GLY A 100 -9.28 -9.75 5.58
C GLY A 100 -10.57 -8.92 5.54
N PHE A 101 -10.45 -7.62 5.78
CA PHE A 101 -11.58 -6.72 5.57
C PHE A 101 -11.64 -6.27 4.10
N SER A 102 -12.29 -7.08 3.25
CA SER A 102 -12.30 -6.93 1.77
C SER A 102 -12.65 -5.52 1.28
N GLY A 103 -13.61 -4.84 1.92
CA GLY A 103 -14.01 -3.48 1.58
C GLY A 103 -12.86 -2.46 1.70
N MET A 104 -11.99 -2.60 2.69
CA MET A 104 -10.80 -1.76 2.84
C MET A 104 -9.83 -1.99 1.67
N TYR A 105 -9.50 -3.25 1.38
CA TYR A 105 -8.55 -3.59 0.30
C TYR A 105 -9.07 -3.14 -1.06
N PHE A 106 -10.37 -3.27 -1.31
CA PHE A 106 -10.99 -2.79 -2.55
C PHE A 106 -10.87 -1.27 -2.69
N ILE A 107 -11.28 -0.51 -1.68
CA ILE A 107 -11.22 0.96 -1.71
C ILE A 107 -9.78 1.43 -1.85
N TRP A 108 -8.85 0.82 -1.11
CA TRP A 108 -7.43 1.11 -1.21
C TRP A 108 -6.89 0.87 -2.63
N ALA A 109 -7.07 -0.33 -3.16
CA ALA A 109 -6.56 -0.68 -4.48
C ALA A 109 -7.21 0.17 -5.59
N PHE A 110 -8.50 0.50 -5.47
CA PHE A 110 -9.19 1.39 -6.41
C PHE A 110 -8.55 2.78 -6.47
N ASN A 111 -8.33 3.39 -5.30
CA ASN A 111 -7.76 4.72 -5.22
C ASN A 111 -6.28 4.72 -5.62
N SER A 112 -5.50 3.73 -5.21
CA SER A 112 -4.09 3.63 -5.57
C SER A 112 -3.88 3.34 -7.05
N LEU A 113 -4.73 2.52 -7.68
CA LEU A 113 -4.72 2.33 -9.13
C LEU A 113 -5.05 3.64 -9.85
N THR A 114 -6.10 4.35 -9.42
CA THR A 114 -6.49 5.65 -10.00
C THR A 114 -5.34 6.66 -9.90
N TYR A 115 -4.66 6.71 -8.76
CA TYR A 115 -3.46 7.53 -8.57
C TYR A 115 -2.39 7.20 -9.60
N ILE A 116 -1.96 5.93 -9.68
CA ILE A 116 -0.87 5.51 -10.59
C ILE A 116 -1.24 5.76 -12.06
N LEU A 117 -2.50 5.48 -12.46
CA LEU A 117 -2.96 5.74 -13.82
C LEU A 117 -3.00 7.23 -14.16
N THR A 118 -3.33 8.09 -13.19
CA THR A 118 -3.37 9.54 -13.41
C THR A 118 -1.98 10.12 -13.62
N ILE A 119 -0.99 9.62 -12.87
CA ILE A 119 0.39 10.10 -12.95
C ILE A 119 1.22 9.33 -13.99
N ARG A 120 0.57 8.47 -14.78
CA ARG A 120 1.23 7.60 -15.75
C ARG A 120 2.01 8.41 -16.78
N GLY A 121 3.27 8.02 -17.00
CA GLY A 121 4.14 8.66 -17.99
C GLY A 121 4.64 10.05 -17.60
N THR A 122 4.33 10.55 -16.39
CA THR A 122 4.87 11.82 -15.88
C THR A 122 6.33 11.71 -15.43
N GLY A 123 6.85 10.48 -15.28
CA GLY A 123 8.19 10.21 -14.77
C GLY A 123 8.32 10.26 -13.24
N VAL A 124 7.26 10.62 -12.51
CA VAL A 124 7.25 10.64 -11.03
C VAL A 124 7.53 9.24 -10.48
N PHE A 125 6.85 8.22 -11.02
CA PHE A 125 7.25 6.83 -10.85
C PHE A 125 8.02 6.40 -12.09
N ARG A 126 9.17 5.75 -11.89
CA ARG A 126 9.91 5.14 -12.99
C ARG A 126 9.05 4.04 -13.64
N PRO A 127 9.15 3.82 -14.96
CA PRO A 127 8.23 2.93 -15.69
C PRO A 127 8.08 1.53 -15.07
N VAL A 128 9.17 0.92 -14.61
CA VAL A 128 9.11 -0.42 -14.01
C VAL A 128 8.19 -0.47 -12.77
N TYR A 129 8.26 0.55 -11.91
CA TYR A 129 7.46 0.61 -10.69
C TYR A 129 6.01 0.99 -10.97
N GLU A 130 5.79 1.83 -11.97
CA GLU A 130 4.47 2.17 -12.46
C GLU A 130 3.73 0.91 -12.94
N TYR A 131 4.33 0.14 -13.85
CA TYR A 131 3.71 -1.08 -14.40
C TYR A 131 3.46 -2.16 -13.34
N LEU A 132 4.42 -2.36 -12.43
CA LEU A 132 4.24 -3.28 -11.31
C LEU A 132 3.10 -2.85 -10.39
N SER A 133 2.97 -1.55 -10.10
CA SER A 133 1.87 -1.01 -9.29
C SER A 133 0.51 -1.18 -9.97
N ILE A 134 0.43 -0.94 -11.29
CA ILE A 134 -0.81 -1.13 -12.06
C ILE A 134 -1.25 -2.58 -11.99
N PHE A 135 -0.35 -3.52 -12.32
CA PHE A 135 -0.65 -4.95 -12.27
C PHE A 135 -1.09 -5.39 -10.86
N ALA A 136 -0.35 -4.94 -9.85
CA ALA A 136 -0.66 -5.18 -8.45
C ALA A 136 -2.06 -4.73 -8.04
N PHE A 137 -2.40 -3.46 -8.26
CA PHE A 137 -3.69 -2.94 -7.82
C PHE A 137 -4.87 -3.50 -8.61
N ILE A 138 -4.67 -3.88 -9.88
CA ILE A 138 -5.67 -4.66 -10.62
C ILE A 138 -5.89 -6.02 -9.94
N GLY A 139 -4.81 -6.72 -9.56
CA GLY A 139 -4.92 -8.00 -8.85
C GLY A 139 -5.64 -7.88 -7.51
N VAL A 140 -5.29 -6.88 -6.69
CA VAL A 140 -5.96 -6.62 -5.41
C VAL A 140 -7.43 -6.23 -5.60
N LEU A 141 -7.75 -5.41 -6.62
CA LEU A 141 -9.13 -5.05 -6.95
C LEU A 141 -9.97 -6.26 -7.33
N VAL A 142 -9.44 -7.13 -8.21
CA VAL A 142 -10.13 -8.34 -8.63
C VAL A 142 -10.32 -9.28 -7.43
N GLY A 143 -9.27 -9.50 -6.62
CA GLY A 143 -9.33 -10.39 -5.47
C GLY A 143 -10.32 -9.92 -4.39
N SER A 144 -10.26 -8.64 -4.02
CA SER A 144 -11.16 -8.06 -3.00
C SER A 144 -12.58 -7.80 -3.53
N GLY A 145 -12.73 -7.50 -4.82
CA GLY A 145 -14.02 -7.22 -5.45
C GLY A 145 -14.83 -8.46 -5.80
N ALA A 146 -14.18 -9.61 -6.05
CA ALA A 146 -14.83 -10.87 -6.38
C ALA A 146 -15.88 -11.29 -5.34
N GLY A 147 -15.49 -11.38 -4.08
CA GLY A 147 -16.41 -11.70 -2.99
C GLY A 147 -17.39 -10.56 -2.70
N LEU A 148 -16.91 -9.31 -2.77
CA LEU A 148 -17.70 -8.14 -2.37
C LEU A 148 -18.90 -7.83 -3.29
N PHE A 149 -18.76 -8.05 -4.60
CA PHE A 149 -19.78 -7.65 -5.58
C PHE A 149 -20.43 -8.82 -6.32
N PHE A 150 -19.78 -9.99 -6.36
CA PHE A 150 -20.21 -11.12 -7.18
C PHE A 150 -20.46 -12.40 -6.39
N ASP A 151 -20.32 -12.36 -5.06
CA ASP A 151 -20.43 -13.54 -4.17
C ASP A 151 -19.56 -14.72 -4.66
N TYR A 152 -18.38 -14.38 -5.19
CA TYR A 152 -17.47 -15.33 -5.81
C TYR A 152 -16.18 -15.44 -5.00
N THR A 153 -15.84 -16.66 -4.60
CA THR A 153 -14.55 -16.97 -3.99
C THR A 153 -13.60 -17.51 -5.05
N PRO A 154 -12.50 -16.81 -5.35
CA PRO A 154 -11.46 -17.31 -6.26
C PRO A 154 -10.97 -18.70 -5.85
N PRO A 155 -10.82 -19.66 -6.78
CA PRO A 155 -10.30 -20.98 -6.46
C PRO A 155 -8.84 -20.90 -6.00
N GLU A 156 -8.45 -21.78 -5.09
CA GLU A 156 -7.08 -21.83 -4.53
C GLU A 156 -6.00 -21.94 -5.61
N SER A 157 -6.29 -22.62 -6.72
CA SER A 157 -5.39 -22.73 -7.88
C SER A 157 -4.90 -21.39 -8.46
N ILE A 158 -5.63 -20.29 -8.25
CA ILE A 158 -5.22 -18.95 -8.70
C ILE A 158 -4.62 -18.08 -7.60
N GLN A 159 -4.53 -18.59 -6.36
CA GLN A 159 -3.83 -17.94 -5.25
C GLN A 159 -2.37 -17.55 -5.58
N PRO A 160 -1.58 -18.34 -6.32
CA PRO A 160 -0.23 -17.92 -6.73
C PRO A 160 -0.22 -16.63 -7.57
N VAL A 161 -1.25 -16.42 -8.40
CA VAL A 161 -1.37 -15.20 -9.23
C VAL A 161 -1.62 -13.99 -8.34
N PHE A 162 -2.50 -14.11 -7.33
CA PHE A 162 -2.70 -13.06 -6.33
C PHE A 162 -1.45 -12.80 -5.49
N GLY A 163 -0.69 -13.85 -5.16
CA GLY A 163 0.61 -13.72 -4.51
C GLY A 163 1.61 -12.91 -5.35
N ILE A 164 1.69 -13.17 -6.66
CA ILE A 164 2.55 -12.38 -7.58
C ILE A 164 2.06 -10.94 -7.68
N ALA A 165 0.75 -10.69 -7.73
CA ALA A 165 0.19 -9.35 -7.69
C ALA A 165 0.55 -8.61 -6.38
N TRP A 166 0.51 -9.31 -5.25
CA TRP A 166 0.90 -8.76 -3.95
C TRP A 166 2.40 -8.45 -3.90
N ILE A 167 3.27 -9.34 -4.38
CA ILE A 167 4.72 -9.05 -4.47
C ILE A 167 4.98 -7.86 -5.40
N SER A 168 4.26 -7.78 -6.52
CA SER A 168 4.34 -6.64 -7.44
C SER A 168 3.91 -5.33 -6.76
N MET A 169 2.99 -5.39 -5.79
CA MET A 169 2.56 -4.23 -5.01
C MET A 169 3.68 -3.75 -4.08
N VAL A 170 4.36 -4.69 -3.41
CA VAL A 170 5.49 -4.39 -2.52
C VAL A 170 6.63 -3.70 -3.28
N VAL A 171 6.98 -4.22 -4.46
CA VAL A 171 8.05 -3.66 -5.28
C VAL A 171 7.58 -2.40 -6.00
N GLY A 172 6.45 -2.47 -6.70
CA GLY A 172 5.92 -1.38 -7.53
C GLY A 172 5.56 -0.16 -6.69
N PHE A 173 4.70 -0.33 -5.70
CA PHE A 173 4.20 0.80 -4.92
C PHE A 173 5.12 1.08 -3.73
N GLY A 174 5.49 0.07 -2.95
CA GLY A 174 6.38 0.23 -1.79
C GLY A 174 7.75 0.77 -2.17
N TYR A 175 8.53 0.00 -2.93
CA TYR A 175 9.86 0.43 -3.35
C TYR A 175 9.82 1.57 -4.39
N GLY A 176 8.82 1.59 -5.28
CA GLY A 176 8.62 2.72 -6.20
C GLY A 176 8.44 4.06 -5.48
N SER A 177 7.64 4.11 -4.40
CA SER A 177 7.51 5.32 -3.57
C SER A 177 8.83 5.73 -2.91
N TYR A 178 9.64 4.77 -2.47
CA TYR A 178 10.97 5.05 -1.91
C TYR A 178 11.87 5.74 -2.94
N VAL A 179 11.89 5.23 -4.18
CA VAL A 179 12.71 5.77 -5.27
C VAL A 179 12.20 7.14 -5.72
N ALA A 180 10.88 7.28 -5.93
CA ALA A 180 10.27 8.54 -6.36
C ALA A 180 10.58 9.70 -5.41
N TRP A 181 10.51 9.46 -4.10
CA TRP A 181 10.91 10.45 -3.11
C TRP A 181 12.42 10.69 -3.06
N GLY A 182 13.23 9.67 -3.31
CA GLY A 182 14.68 9.83 -3.46
C GLY A 182 15.03 10.78 -4.60
N ASP A 183 14.40 10.56 -5.76
CA ASP A 183 14.60 11.38 -6.96
C ASP A 183 14.14 12.83 -6.72
N LYS A 184 12.96 13.05 -6.12
CA LYS A 184 12.44 14.39 -5.79
C LYS A 184 13.30 15.15 -4.77
N LEU A 185 13.84 14.47 -3.76
CA LEU A 185 14.71 15.11 -2.77
C LEU A 185 16.06 15.50 -3.39
N ALA A 186 16.62 14.64 -4.24
CA ALA A 186 17.88 14.92 -4.92
C ALA A 186 17.76 16.11 -5.89
N SER A 187 16.63 16.26 -6.58
CA SER A 187 16.40 17.42 -7.45
C SER A 187 16.27 18.73 -6.66
N SER A 188 15.62 18.70 -5.48
CA SER A 188 15.44 19.89 -4.64
C SER A 188 16.70 20.43 -3.97
N THR A 189 17.77 19.63 -3.90
CA THR A 189 19.08 20.07 -3.37
C THR A 189 19.98 20.74 -4.42
N ASN A 190 19.60 20.69 -5.70
CA ASN A 190 20.35 21.26 -6.82
C ASN A 190 19.75 22.59 -7.34
N GLU A 191 18.72 23.10 -6.66
CA GLU A 191 18.16 24.46 -6.82
C GLU A 191 18.61 25.35 -5.66
#